data_AF-B8BX80-F1
#
_entry.id   AF-B8BX80-F1
#
_cell.length_a   1.000
_cell.length_b   1.000
_cell.length_c   1.000
_cell.angle_alpha   90.00
_cell.angle_beta   90.00
_cell.angle_gamma   90.00
#
_symmetry.space_group_name_H-M   'P 1'
#
loop_
_entity.id
_entity.type
_entity.pdbx_description
1 polymer ?
#
loop_
_entity_poly.entity_id
_entity_poly.type
_entity_poly.pdbx_seq_one_letter_code
_entity_poly.pdbx_strand_id
1 'polypeptide(L)'
;MMSTKSPARRSEPEIAMMEQLADTLDNHIVEPPPSLPPLHTPAPTVVDASKDVTKNVLAAHFLKASIVRICYEEKVVVGEGDAKTLSDSFLDAIVEQYKTNYPTLTAESIKDAIARHTPSVDEPVAAVGMYDEPADEQHKLGHCIAKIDGAMDAYYDKIASMKRTREYNASVVSASSPPPKKRRMPDGKKASTVKVEGVESVLAGVIFKKDSSEEQLLGEITRRYTIERERHGKRIPNNCLNDIVATCKKEMGMEHFDLPVDTINKRVRVRYHAIKAKEEKTSGGIATAAADFRKEGDPHREFQLYEQIYARYSSEKRNHNGKLPKGLFDQIIEGAKMELGLPDCKVSRQKISLRFARENPEMTTKAKANESSEHKRKRQTLLNAIVKRYVNERERHGKKLPDGTLNTIIEETKTELGIHDINVPHDTIRGRIARRSLNVMTLGGNAPYSEIDSTLVDTINRWLGQGISVTRVQGLELANSIRKGLGLGNDGDDDIVLDSKWWRNFLERNKTKLKCATD
;
A
#
# COMPACT_ATOMS: atom_id res chain seq x y z
N MET A 1 -43.85 -25.87 -7.68
CA MET A 1 -44.17 -25.86 -6.24
C MET A 1 -43.14 -26.74 -5.53
N MET A 2 -42.16 -26.15 -4.85
CA MET A 2 -41.16 -26.91 -4.08
C MET A 2 -41.41 -26.71 -2.59
N SER A 3 -41.58 -27.83 -1.90
CA SER A 3 -41.86 -27.93 -0.46
C SER A 3 -40.56 -27.76 0.33
N THR A 4 -40.46 -26.71 1.14
CA THR A 4 -39.35 -26.48 2.06
C THR A 4 -39.65 -27.18 3.39
N LYS A 5 -38.88 -28.23 3.70
CA LYS A 5 -38.91 -28.92 5.00
C LYS A 5 -38.26 -28.05 6.09
N SER A 6 -39.00 -27.79 7.16
CA SER A 6 -38.48 -27.15 8.38
C SER A 6 -37.51 -28.08 9.13
N PRO A 7 -36.48 -27.52 9.82
CA PRO A 7 -35.55 -28.31 10.59
C PRO A 7 -36.20 -28.88 11.86
N ALA A 8 -35.85 -30.13 12.16
CA ALA A 8 -36.36 -30.87 13.31
C ALA A 8 -36.02 -30.17 14.64
N ARG A 9 -37.02 -30.05 15.51
CA ARG A 9 -36.84 -29.58 16.89
C ARG A 9 -35.97 -30.59 17.64
N ARG A 10 -34.95 -30.10 18.35
CA ARG A 10 -34.15 -30.89 19.29
C ARG A 10 -35.07 -31.47 20.37
N SER A 11 -34.82 -32.71 20.76
CA SER A 11 -35.64 -33.40 21.77
C SER A 11 -35.41 -32.79 23.14
N GLU A 12 -36.48 -32.62 23.93
CA GLU A 12 -36.46 -32.09 25.30
C GLU A 12 -35.34 -32.61 26.22
N PRO A 13 -34.92 -33.90 26.21
CA PRO A 13 -33.79 -34.35 27.03
C PRO A 13 -32.45 -33.70 26.66
N GLU A 14 -32.26 -33.31 25.41
CA GLU A 14 -31.03 -32.64 24.94
C GLU A 14 -30.96 -31.19 25.43
N ILE A 15 -32.12 -30.54 25.58
CA ILE A 15 -32.22 -29.19 26.15
C ILE A 15 -31.93 -29.24 27.65
N ALA A 16 -32.52 -30.20 28.37
CA ALA A 16 -32.30 -30.36 29.80
C ALA A 16 -30.82 -30.66 30.14
N MET A 17 -30.14 -31.49 29.35
CA MET A 17 -28.72 -31.77 29.55
C MET A 17 -27.83 -30.55 29.30
N MET A 18 -28.17 -29.71 28.32
CA MET A 18 -27.45 -28.46 28.03
C MET A 18 -27.63 -27.42 29.13
N GLU A 19 -28.82 -27.37 29.75
CA GLU A 19 -29.12 -26.47 30.87
C GLU A 19 -28.36 -26.91 32.14
N GLN A 20 -28.30 -28.22 32.39
CA GLN A 20 -27.55 -28.77 33.52
C GLN A 20 -26.03 -28.53 33.42
N LEU A 21 -25.48 -28.55 32.19
CA LEU A 21 -24.08 -28.21 31.95
C LEU A 21 -23.79 -26.72 32.18
N ALA A 22 -24.72 -25.83 31.81
CA ALA A 22 -24.59 -24.40 32.05
C ALA A 22 -24.55 -24.07 33.55
N ASP A 23 -25.43 -24.69 34.35
CA ASP A 23 -25.48 -24.48 35.80
C ASP A 23 -24.23 -25.00 36.54
N THR A 24 -23.58 -26.05 36.02
CA THR A 24 -22.32 -26.55 36.61
C THR A 24 -21.09 -25.69 36.30
N LEU A 25 -21.14 -24.89 35.24
CA LEU A 25 -20.03 -24.03 34.81
C LEU A 25 -19.97 -22.71 35.59
N ASP A 26 -21.11 -22.18 36.05
CA ASP A 26 -21.18 -20.92 36.81
C ASP A 26 -20.84 -21.07 38.30
N ASN A 27 -20.79 -22.30 38.84
CA ASN A 27 -20.51 -22.56 40.25
C ASN A 27 -19.02 -22.79 40.60
N HIS A 28 -18.10 -22.61 39.65
CA HIS A 28 -16.66 -22.67 39.88
C HIS A 28 -15.97 -21.31 39.65
N ILE A 29 -16.42 -20.27 40.34
CA ILE A 29 -15.62 -19.08 40.59
C ILE A 29 -15.10 -19.16 42.03
N VAL A 30 -13.83 -19.54 42.13
CA VAL A 30 -13.05 -19.67 43.36
C VAL A 30 -12.95 -18.32 44.08
N GLU A 31 -13.31 -18.29 45.36
CA GLU A 31 -13.11 -17.14 46.24
C GLU A 31 -11.63 -16.73 46.31
N PRO A 32 -11.30 -15.42 46.31
CA PRO A 32 -9.94 -14.96 46.47
C PRO A 32 -9.46 -15.15 47.92
N PRO A 33 -8.20 -15.60 48.16
CA PRO A 33 -7.67 -15.78 49.51
C PRO A 33 -7.43 -14.43 50.21
N PRO A 34 -7.45 -14.42 51.56
CA PRO A 34 -7.33 -13.21 52.37
C PRO A 34 -5.95 -12.55 52.27
N SER A 35 -5.97 -11.22 52.23
CA SER A 35 -4.82 -10.33 52.13
C SER A 35 -3.90 -10.40 53.36
N LEU A 36 -2.62 -10.68 53.11
CA LEU A 36 -1.54 -10.53 54.08
C LEU A 36 -1.06 -9.06 54.18
N PRO A 37 -0.55 -8.63 55.35
CA PRO A 37 -0.14 -7.23 55.59
C PRO A 37 1.14 -6.85 54.83
N PRO A 38 1.35 -5.54 54.55
CA PRO A 38 2.36 -5.08 53.60
C PRO A 38 3.77 -5.14 54.20
N LEU A 39 4.66 -5.89 53.56
CA LEU A 39 6.09 -5.83 53.80
C LEU A 39 6.66 -4.64 53.01
N HIS A 40 7.24 -3.67 53.72
CA HIS A 40 7.99 -2.58 53.10
C HIS A 40 9.27 -3.12 52.47
N THR A 41 9.25 -3.36 51.16
CA THR A 41 10.46 -3.45 50.34
C THR A 41 10.60 -2.18 49.48
N PRO A 42 11.79 -1.58 49.40
CA PRO A 42 12.04 -0.42 48.55
C PRO A 42 11.74 -0.76 47.09
N ALA A 43 11.05 0.16 46.41
CA ALA A 43 10.58 -0.02 45.04
C ALA A 43 11.75 -0.38 44.11
N PRO A 44 11.65 -1.48 43.34
CA PRO A 44 12.61 -1.75 42.28
C PRO A 44 12.48 -0.64 41.24
N THR A 45 13.61 -0.04 40.88
CA THR A 45 13.71 0.84 39.72
C THR A 45 13.16 0.08 38.51
N VAL A 46 12.05 0.58 37.96
CA VAL A 46 11.44 0.01 36.75
C VAL A 46 12.39 0.27 35.59
N VAL A 47 13.30 -0.66 35.36
CA VAL A 47 14.13 -0.66 34.15
C VAL A 47 13.20 -1.06 32.99
N ASP A 48 12.94 -0.11 32.10
CA ASP A 48 12.13 -0.30 30.91
C ASP A 48 12.71 -1.46 30.07
N ALA A 49 12.06 -2.62 30.13
CA ALA A 49 12.47 -3.83 29.44
C ALA A 49 12.57 -3.66 27.91
N SER A 50 12.07 -2.55 27.35
CA SER A 50 12.21 -2.24 25.93
C SER A 50 13.52 -1.55 25.53
N LYS A 51 14.30 -1.07 26.51
CA LYS A 51 15.68 -0.60 26.31
C LYS A 51 16.71 -1.72 26.33
N ASP A 52 16.30 -2.91 26.75
CA ASP A 52 17.16 -4.09 26.74
C ASP A 52 17.37 -4.56 25.29
N VAL A 53 18.43 -4.04 24.65
CA VAL A 53 18.84 -4.38 23.26
C VAL A 53 18.84 -5.90 23.05
N THR A 54 19.20 -6.63 24.12
CA THR A 54 19.40 -8.08 24.17
C THR A 54 18.15 -8.91 23.87
N LYS A 55 16.95 -8.34 24.05
CA LYS A 55 15.66 -9.02 23.79
C LYS A 55 14.97 -8.56 22.51
N ASN A 56 15.48 -7.53 21.86
CA ASN A 56 14.83 -6.91 20.71
C ASN A 56 15.68 -7.09 19.44
N VAL A 57 15.38 -8.17 18.69
CA VAL A 57 16.05 -8.54 17.41
C VAL A 57 16.12 -7.36 16.43
N LEU A 58 15.12 -6.47 16.44
CA LEU A 58 15.10 -5.28 15.60
C LEU A 58 16.11 -4.21 16.05
N ALA A 59 16.30 -4.05 17.37
CA ALA A 59 17.31 -3.14 17.92
C ALA A 59 18.72 -3.62 17.56
N ALA A 60 18.98 -4.92 17.67
CA ALA A 60 20.26 -5.52 17.29
C ALA A 60 20.56 -5.34 15.78
N HIS A 61 19.56 -5.54 14.91
CA HIS A 61 19.72 -5.32 13.48
C HIS A 61 19.96 -3.84 13.14
N PHE A 62 19.27 -2.93 13.83
CA PHE A 62 19.47 -1.49 13.66
C PHE A 62 20.86 -1.04 14.14
N LEU A 63 21.34 -1.59 15.26
CA LEU A 63 22.69 -1.36 15.77
C LEU A 63 23.75 -1.82 14.76
N LYS A 64 23.62 -3.04 14.23
CA LYS A 64 24.51 -3.58 13.19
C LYS A 64 24.57 -2.67 11.96
N ALA A 65 23.42 -2.24 11.45
CA ALA A 65 23.34 -1.35 10.30
C ALA A 65 23.95 0.04 10.58
N SER A 66 23.77 0.55 11.81
CA SER A 66 24.30 1.85 12.22
C SER A 66 25.82 1.83 12.36
N ILE A 67 26.39 0.76 12.93
CA ILE A 67 27.84 0.55 13.02
C ILE A 67 28.45 0.59 11.62
N VAL A 68 27.94 -0.23 10.69
CA VAL A 68 28.48 -0.32 9.32
C VAL A 68 28.43 1.05 8.62
N ARG A 69 27.28 1.74 8.70
CA ARG A 69 27.12 3.04 8.06
C ARG A 69 28.08 4.08 8.63
N ILE A 70 28.19 4.17 9.96
CA ILE A 70 28.97 5.22 10.63
C ILE A 70 30.47 4.96 10.44
N CYS A 71 30.93 3.72 10.53
CA CYS A 71 32.33 3.38 10.26
C CYS A 71 32.72 3.68 8.80
N TYR A 72 31.80 3.47 7.85
CA TYR A 72 32.00 3.86 6.45
C TYR A 72 32.07 5.38 6.27
N GLU A 73 31.18 6.13 6.93
CA GLU A 73 31.14 7.60 6.87
C GLU A 73 32.42 8.24 7.43
N GLU A 74 32.98 7.67 8.50
CA GLU A 74 34.20 8.16 9.16
C GLU A 74 35.49 7.68 8.48
N LYS A 75 35.40 6.92 7.38
CA LYS A 75 36.53 6.39 6.61
C LYS A 75 37.56 5.67 7.49
N VAL A 76 37.10 4.87 8.45
CA VAL A 76 37.99 4.04 9.28
C VAL A 76 38.64 3.00 8.35
N VAL A 77 39.95 3.13 8.11
CA VAL A 77 40.71 2.28 7.20
C VAL A 77 40.95 0.93 7.88
N VAL A 78 40.27 -0.11 7.43
CA VAL A 78 40.49 -1.48 7.93
C VAL A 78 41.46 -2.20 7.00
N GLY A 79 42.76 -1.87 7.06
CA GLY A 79 43.87 -2.57 6.40
C GLY A 79 43.89 -2.62 4.86
N GLU A 80 45.08 -2.56 4.24
CA GLU A 80 45.30 -2.55 2.78
C GLU A 80 45.12 -3.91 2.06
N GLY A 81 44.23 -4.79 2.53
CA GLY A 81 43.76 -5.90 1.70
C GLY A 81 42.35 -5.62 1.22
N ASP A 82 41.96 -6.15 0.05
CA ASP A 82 40.67 -5.95 -0.62
C ASP A 82 39.57 -5.58 0.38
N ALA A 83 39.26 -4.27 0.47
CA ALA A 83 38.49 -3.70 1.58
C ALA A 83 37.10 -4.32 1.77
N LYS A 84 36.64 -5.06 0.75
CA LYS A 84 35.38 -5.79 0.74
C LYS A 84 35.47 -7.18 1.40
N THR A 85 36.60 -7.88 1.30
CA THR A 85 36.79 -9.22 1.88
C THR A 85 37.31 -9.16 3.31
N LEU A 86 38.13 -8.16 3.65
CA LEU A 86 38.62 -7.95 5.02
C LEU A 86 37.57 -7.32 5.94
N SER A 87 36.77 -6.36 5.46
CA SER A 87 35.67 -5.79 6.26
C SER A 87 34.60 -6.82 6.56
N ASP A 88 34.21 -7.65 5.58
CA ASP A 88 33.27 -8.74 5.80
C ASP A 88 33.87 -9.78 6.76
N SER A 89 35.14 -10.20 6.63
CA SER A 89 35.72 -11.22 7.54
C SER A 89 36.01 -10.72 8.96
N PHE A 90 36.43 -9.46 9.14
CA PHE A 90 36.70 -8.87 10.46
C PHE A 90 35.39 -8.58 11.20
N LEU A 91 34.41 -8.00 10.50
CA LEU A 91 33.09 -7.77 11.09
C LEU A 91 32.38 -9.11 11.34
N ASP A 92 32.48 -10.09 10.44
CA ASP A 92 31.94 -11.43 10.68
C ASP A 92 32.68 -12.16 11.81
N ALA A 93 34.00 -11.95 11.99
CA ALA A 93 34.75 -12.51 13.11
C ALA A 93 34.35 -11.87 14.45
N ILE A 94 34.18 -10.55 14.51
CA ILE A 94 33.67 -9.86 15.71
C ILE A 94 32.22 -10.30 15.99
N VAL A 95 31.40 -10.39 14.95
CA VAL A 95 29.99 -10.81 15.07
C VAL A 95 29.88 -12.28 15.52
N GLU A 96 30.69 -13.20 14.98
CA GLU A 96 30.69 -14.61 15.40
C GLU A 96 31.29 -14.80 16.79
N GLN A 97 32.40 -14.13 17.11
CA GLN A 97 33.04 -14.23 18.43
C GLN A 97 32.11 -13.79 19.56
N TYR A 98 31.23 -12.83 19.29
CA TYR A 98 30.30 -12.29 20.27
C TYR A 98 28.86 -12.74 20.08
N LYS A 99 28.61 -13.64 19.12
CA LYS A 99 27.28 -14.20 18.84
C LYS A 99 26.65 -14.90 20.04
N THR A 100 27.49 -15.57 20.82
CA THR A 100 27.10 -16.27 22.05
C THR A 100 26.94 -15.32 23.26
N ASN A 101 27.56 -14.14 23.21
CA ASN A 101 27.61 -13.16 24.29
C ASN A 101 26.77 -11.89 24.02
N TYR A 102 25.98 -11.88 22.94
CA TYR A 102 25.01 -10.80 22.66
C TYR A 102 24.12 -10.41 23.85
N PRO A 103 23.72 -11.31 24.77
CA PRO A 103 22.94 -10.94 25.96
C PRO A 103 23.69 -10.08 26.99
N THR A 104 25.02 -10.00 26.91
CA THR A 104 25.87 -9.32 27.91
C THR A 104 26.86 -8.35 27.28
N LEU A 105 26.64 -7.99 26.01
CA LEU A 105 27.56 -7.17 25.24
C LEU A 105 27.51 -5.72 25.73
N THR A 106 28.52 -5.31 26.51
CA THR A 106 28.70 -3.91 26.91
C THR A 106 29.58 -3.18 25.89
N ALA A 107 29.43 -1.85 25.78
CA ALA A 107 30.28 -1.02 24.92
C ALA A 107 31.78 -1.19 25.24
N GLU A 108 32.12 -1.48 26.51
CA GLU A 108 33.48 -1.80 26.95
C GLU A 108 33.97 -3.14 26.39
N SER A 109 33.11 -4.16 26.29
CA SER A 109 33.48 -5.45 25.69
C SER A 109 33.80 -5.33 24.19
N ILE A 110 33.13 -4.41 23.49
CA ILE A 110 33.39 -4.12 22.07
C ILE A 110 34.71 -3.34 21.94
N LYS A 111 34.97 -2.36 22.81
CA LYS A 111 36.25 -1.62 22.85
C LYS A 111 37.43 -2.57 23.08
N ASP A 112 37.27 -3.51 24.02
CA ASP A 112 38.30 -4.50 24.34
C ASP A 112 38.51 -5.53 23.21
N ALA A 113 37.44 -5.88 22.48
CA ALA A 113 37.51 -6.73 21.29
C ALA A 113 38.29 -6.08 20.14
N ILE A 114 38.00 -4.81 19.87
CA ILE A 114 38.68 -4.04 18.83
C ILE A 114 40.16 -3.91 19.22
N ALA A 115 40.46 -3.55 20.47
CA ALA A 115 41.83 -3.44 20.96
C ALA A 115 42.63 -4.75 20.86
N ARG A 116 41.98 -5.91 21.01
CA ARG A 116 42.63 -7.23 20.85
C ARG A 116 42.90 -7.63 19.40
N HIS A 117 42.11 -7.12 18.45
CA HIS A 117 42.28 -7.43 17.02
C HIS A 117 43.03 -6.35 16.24
N THR A 118 43.26 -5.18 16.83
CA THR A 118 44.26 -4.24 16.34
C THR A 118 45.65 -4.77 16.71
N PRO A 119 46.49 -5.20 15.75
CA PRO A 119 47.82 -5.69 16.08
C PRO A 119 48.61 -4.61 16.80
N SER A 120 49.09 -4.88 18.02
CA SER A 120 50.02 -3.97 18.68
C SER A 120 51.31 -3.95 17.86
N VAL A 121 51.64 -2.77 17.33
CA VAL A 121 52.85 -2.53 16.55
C VAL A 121 54.01 -2.39 17.53
N ASP A 122 54.38 -3.48 18.20
CA ASP A 122 55.53 -3.56 19.11
C ASP A 122 56.66 -4.39 18.50
N GLU A 123 56.90 -4.24 17.19
CA GLU A 123 58.13 -4.70 16.57
C GLU A 123 59.04 -3.48 16.30
N PRO A 124 60.22 -3.39 16.94
CA PRO A 124 61.12 -2.26 16.76
C PRO A 124 61.79 -2.34 15.38
N VAL A 125 61.09 -1.89 14.35
CA VAL A 125 61.68 -1.66 13.03
C VAL A 125 62.54 -0.42 13.11
N ALA A 126 63.84 -0.63 12.93
CA ALA A 126 64.85 0.41 12.98
C ALA A 126 64.55 1.53 11.97
N ALA A 127 64.23 2.70 12.53
CA ALA A 127 64.61 4.03 12.08
C ALA A 127 64.56 4.32 10.57
N VAL A 128 63.38 4.66 10.04
CA VAL A 128 63.24 5.72 9.02
C VAL A 128 61.91 6.46 9.18
N GLY A 129 61.98 7.74 9.53
CA GLY A 129 60.99 8.76 9.11
C GLY A 129 59.79 8.99 10.03
N MET A 130 59.81 10.15 10.69
CA MET A 130 58.71 10.83 11.39
C MET A 130 57.31 10.62 10.78
N TYR A 131 56.40 9.99 11.52
CA TYR A 131 54.95 10.23 11.42
C TYR A 131 54.30 10.14 12.81
N ASP A 132 53.84 11.29 13.31
CA ASP A 132 52.93 11.42 14.45
C ASP A 132 51.54 10.92 14.01
N GLU A 133 51.23 9.62 14.14
CA GLU A 133 49.93 9.10 13.66
C GLU A 133 49.15 8.06 14.51
N PRO A 134 49.45 7.76 15.80
CA PRO A 134 48.57 6.85 16.57
C PRO A 134 47.38 7.57 17.25
N ALA A 135 47.43 8.90 17.45
CA ALA A 135 46.39 9.63 18.18
C ALA A 135 45.09 9.86 17.36
N ASP A 136 45.17 9.83 16.03
CA ASP A 136 44.06 10.16 15.14
C ASP A 136 43.04 8.99 15.04
N GLU A 137 43.50 7.74 15.07
CA GLU A 137 42.62 6.57 14.98
C GLU A 137 41.77 6.38 16.24
N GLN A 138 42.34 6.60 17.42
CA GLN A 138 41.60 6.48 18.67
C GLN A 138 40.53 7.58 18.81
N HIS A 139 40.79 8.77 18.26
CA HIS A 139 39.81 9.85 18.18
C HIS A 139 38.69 9.53 17.17
N LYS A 140 39.00 8.96 16.00
CA LYS A 140 38.00 8.50 15.01
C LYS A 140 37.10 7.39 15.56
N LEU A 141 37.66 6.44 16.31
CA LEU A 141 36.88 5.38 16.94
C LEU A 141 35.95 5.94 18.03
N GLY A 142 36.44 6.85 18.87
CA GLY A 142 35.61 7.55 19.86
C GLY A 142 34.44 8.30 19.21
N HIS A 143 34.69 8.97 18.09
CA HIS A 143 33.68 9.68 17.31
C HIS A 143 32.64 8.73 16.67
N CYS A 144 33.06 7.57 16.16
CA CYS A 144 32.15 6.52 15.67
C CYS A 144 31.21 6.03 16.77
N ILE A 145 31.74 5.74 17.96
CA ILE A 145 30.94 5.26 19.10
C ILE A 145 29.90 6.29 19.51
N ALA A 146 30.28 7.55 19.66
CA ALA A 146 29.35 8.62 20.01
C ALA A 146 28.21 8.78 18.98
N LYS A 147 28.51 8.61 17.69
CA LYS A 147 27.49 8.60 16.62
C LYS A 147 26.58 7.38 16.67
N ILE A 148 27.12 6.20 17.00
CA ILE A 148 26.34 4.97 17.14
C ILE A 148 25.37 5.09 18.32
N ASP A 149 25.84 5.59 19.45
CA ASP A 149 25.03 5.82 20.65
C ASP A 149 23.88 6.81 20.34
N GLY A 150 24.18 7.94 19.69
CA GLY A 150 23.15 8.90 19.27
C GLY A 150 22.13 8.32 18.28
N ALA A 151 22.55 7.43 17.38
CA ALA A 151 21.64 6.74 16.47
C ALA A 151 20.73 5.75 17.20
N MET A 152 21.25 5.04 18.21
CA MET A 152 20.46 4.13 19.05
C MET A 152 19.45 4.88 19.93
N ASP A 153 19.84 6.01 20.52
CA ASP A 153 18.92 6.86 21.28
C ASP A 153 17.74 7.34 20.42
N ALA A 154 18.02 7.83 19.21
CA ALA A 154 16.98 8.23 18.26
C ALA A 154 16.06 7.06 17.85
N TYR A 155 16.60 5.84 17.75
CA TYR A 155 15.80 4.64 17.51
C TYR A 155 14.87 4.34 18.69
N TYR A 156 15.35 4.42 19.93
CA TYR A 156 14.52 4.20 21.11
C TYR A 156 13.43 5.26 21.26
N ASP A 157 13.72 6.52 20.99
CA ASP A 157 12.74 7.61 21.00
C ASP A 157 11.61 7.36 19.98
N LYS A 158 11.98 6.87 18.80
CA LYS A 158 11.01 6.47 17.77
C LYS A 158 10.12 5.32 18.22
N ILE A 159 10.67 4.29 18.86
CA ILE A 159 9.89 3.18 19.43
C ILE A 159 8.95 3.67 20.53
N ALA A 160 9.41 4.55 21.42
CA ALA A 160 8.59 5.15 22.46
C ALA A 160 7.44 6.00 21.89
N SER A 161 7.70 6.77 20.83
CA SER A 161 6.66 7.54 20.11
C SER A 161 5.62 6.63 19.46
N MET A 162 6.05 5.52 18.83
CA MET A 162 5.15 4.51 18.28
C MET A 162 4.29 3.82 19.34
N LYS A 163 4.85 3.51 20.52
CA LYS A 163 4.09 2.95 21.65
C LYS A 163 3.01 3.91 22.15
N ARG A 164 3.38 5.17 22.40
CA ARG A 164 2.42 6.24 22.78
C ARG A 164 1.28 6.38 21.79
N THR A 165 1.59 6.31 20.48
CA THR A 165 0.57 6.37 19.42
C THR A 165 -0.40 5.18 19.47
N ARG A 166 0.10 3.98 19.76
CA ARG A 166 -0.74 2.77 19.88
C ARG A 166 -1.65 2.84 21.11
N GLU A 167 -1.13 3.27 22.25
CA GLU A 167 -1.92 3.47 23.48
C GLU A 167 -3.01 4.52 23.27
N TYR A 168 -2.68 5.65 22.61
CA TYR A 168 -3.66 6.65 22.24
C TYR A 168 -4.78 6.06 21.37
N ASN A 169 -4.43 5.34 20.29
CA ASN A 169 -5.42 4.71 19.42
C ASN A 169 -6.27 3.65 20.15
N ALA A 170 -5.68 2.87 21.05
CA ALA A 170 -6.41 1.90 21.86
C ALA A 170 -7.42 2.58 22.80
N SER A 171 -7.05 3.72 23.39
CA SER A 171 -7.95 4.51 24.23
C SER A 171 -9.11 5.12 23.44
N VAL A 172 -8.86 5.57 22.20
CA VAL A 172 -9.89 6.15 21.32
C VAL A 172 -10.90 5.09 20.88
N VAL A 173 -10.43 3.89 20.53
CA VAL A 173 -11.30 2.77 20.13
C VAL A 173 -12.14 2.26 21.30
N SER A 174 -11.57 2.21 22.51
CA SER A 174 -12.30 1.78 23.71
C SER A 174 -13.34 2.79 24.18
N ALA A 175 -13.14 4.09 23.89
CA ALA A 175 -14.09 5.15 24.24
C ALA A 175 -15.29 5.25 23.27
N SER A 176 -15.22 4.65 22.07
CA SER A 176 -16.35 4.61 21.13
C SER A 176 -17.12 3.29 21.25
N SER A 177 -18.01 3.18 22.23
CA SER A 177 -18.99 2.09 22.24
C SER A 177 -19.88 2.18 20.98
N PRO A 178 -20.16 1.05 20.30
CA PRO A 178 -20.98 1.05 19.10
C PRO A 178 -22.41 1.53 19.43
N PRO A 179 -23.02 2.40 18.60
CA PRO A 179 -24.37 2.89 18.87
C PRO A 179 -25.38 1.74 18.86
N PRO A 180 -26.39 1.77 19.75
CA PRO A 180 -27.37 0.69 19.87
C PRO A 180 -28.10 0.48 18.53
N LYS A 181 -28.09 -0.77 18.04
CA LYS A 181 -28.76 -1.16 16.80
C LYS A 181 -30.26 -0.80 16.89
N LYS A 182 -30.71 0.17 16.07
CA LYS A 182 -32.13 0.49 15.91
C LYS A 182 -32.90 -0.75 15.44
N ARG A 183 -33.81 -1.24 16.27
CA ARG A 183 -34.82 -2.26 15.91
C ARG A 183 -35.60 -1.78 14.68
N ARG A 184 -35.61 -2.61 13.63
CA ARG A 184 -36.54 -2.47 12.50
C ARG A 184 -37.96 -2.64 13.02
N MET A 185 -38.79 -1.61 12.87
CA MET A 185 -40.24 -1.74 12.95
C MET A 185 -40.79 -2.07 11.55
N PRO A 186 -41.88 -2.87 11.46
CA PRO A 186 -42.49 -3.25 10.20
C PRO A 186 -43.39 -2.14 9.63
N ASP A 187 -43.69 -2.30 8.34
CA ASP A 187 -44.16 -1.30 7.39
C ASP A 187 -45.41 -0.48 7.75
N GLY A 188 -45.41 0.76 7.23
CA GLY A 188 -46.64 1.38 6.71
C GLY A 188 -47.15 2.59 7.49
N LYS A 189 -46.64 3.78 7.16
CA LYS A 189 -47.44 5.01 6.94
C LYS A 189 -46.54 6.18 6.54
N LYS A 190 -46.83 6.77 5.38
CA LYS A 190 -46.23 8.02 4.89
C LYS A 190 -46.67 9.16 5.81
N ALA A 191 -45.72 9.84 6.44
CA ALA A 191 -45.94 11.10 7.14
C ALA A 191 -44.98 12.16 6.60
N SER A 192 -45.50 13.38 6.58
CA SER A 192 -45.04 14.56 5.86
C SER A 192 -43.63 15.03 6.21
N THR A 193 -42.97 15.52 5.17
CA THR A 193 -41.68 16.20 5.12
C THR A 193 -41.66 17.42 6.04
N VAL A 194 -40.98 17.32 7.19
CA VAL A 194 -40.44 18.47 7.91
C VAL A 194 -39.03 18.71 7.35
N LYS A 195 -38.83 19.87 6.71
CA LYS A 195 -37.51 20.35 6.29
C LYS A 195 -36.67 20.60 7.55
N VAL A 196 -35.66 19.77 7.77
CA VAL A 196 -34.52 20.10 8.61
C VAL A 196 -33.37 20.43 7.67
N GLU A 197 -33.02 21.72 7.62
CA GLU A 197 -31.75 22.18 7.07
C GLU A 197 -30.60 21.64 7.94
N GLY A 198 -29.57 21.09 7.29
CA GLY A 198 -28.35 20.66 7.97
C GLY A 198 -28.01 19.19 7.74
N VAL A 199 -27.60 18.85 6.51
CA VAL A 199 -26.80 17.63 6.29
C VAL A 199 -25.65 17.99 5.35
N GLU A 200 -24.54 18.40 5.98
CA GLU A 200 -23.25 18.46 5.32
C GLU A 200 -22.78 17.04 4.94
N SER A 201 -22.47 16.91 3.66
CA SER A 201 -21.83 15.81 2.94
C SER A 201 -20.69 15.12 3.71
N VAL A 202 -20.93 13.87 4.15
CA VAL A 202 -20.23 12.56 3.94
C VAL A 202 -18.70 12.50 3.69
N LEU A 203 -17.92 13.55 3.97
CA LEU A 203 -16.45 13.52 4.00
C LEU A 203 -15.86 13.94 5.37
N ALA A 204 -16.72 14.20 6.36
CA ALA A 204 -16.36 14.59 7.73
C ALA A 204 -16.34 13.41 8.71
N GLY A 205 -15.77 12.27 8.30
CA GLY A 205 -15.60 11.09 9.17
C GLY A 205 -14.48 11.21 10.21
N VAL A 206 -13.92 12.40 10.40
CA VAL A 206 -13.06 12.73 11.54
C VAL A 206 -13.71 13.93 12.21
N ILE A 207 -14.49 13.67 13.25
CA ILE A 207 -14.99 14.71 14.16
C ILE A 207 -13.76 15.18 14.94
N PHE A 208 -13.02 16.13 14.36
CA PHE A 208 -11.98 16.84 15.10
C PHE A 208 -12.69 17.66 16.17
N LYS A 209 -12.37 17.41 17.44
CA LYS A 209 -12.76 18.31 18.52
C LYS A 209 -12.20 19.68 18.15
N LYS A 210 -13.09 20.66 17.98
CA LYS A 210 -12.80 22.03 17.51
C LYS A 210 -11.74 22.75 18.37
N ASP A 211 -11.46 22.21 19.57
CA ASP A 211 -10.58 22.81 20.58
C ASP A 211 -9.30 21.99 20.87
N SER A 212 -8.89 21.07 19.99
CA SER A 212 -7.58 20.40 20.16
C SER A 212 -6.42 21.36 19.87
N SER A 213 -5.34 21.30 20.63
CA SER A 213 -4.10 22.07 20.36
C SER A 213 -3.54 21.79 18.95
N GLU A 214 -3.75 20.58 18.42
CA GLU A 214 -3.46 20.23 17.04
C GLU A 214 -4.27 21.06 16.03
N GLU A 215 -5.55 21.29 16.33
CA GLU A 215 -6.46 22.03 15.46
C GLU A 215 -6.08 23.51 15.40
N GLN A 216 -5.66 24.06 16.55
CA GLN A 216 -5.14 25.42 16.66
C GLN A 216 -3.85 25.58 15.85
N LEU A 217 -2.90 24.64 15.99
CA LEU A 217 -1.67 24.64 15.20
C LEU A 217 -1.94 24.56 13.70
N LEU A 218 -2.81 23.64 13.26
CA LEU A 218 -3.19 23.53 11.85
C LEU A 218 -3.94 24.77 11.35
N GLY A 219 -4.75 25.40 12.20
CA GLY A 219 -5.42 26.67 11.92
C GLY A 219 -4.41 27.80 11.65
N GLU A 220 -3.43 27.96 12.54
CA GLU A 220 -2.40 29.01 12.42
C GLU A 220 -1.48 28.77 11.22
N ILE A 221 -1.05 27.53 10.98
CA ILE A 221 -0.28 27.18 9.78
C ILE A 221 -1.10 27.48 8.50
N THR A 222 -2.39 27.15 8.50
CA THR A 222 -3.27 27.44 7.34
C THR A 222 -3.41 28.95 7.12
N ARG A 223 -3.53 29.74 8.19
CA ARG A 223 -3.61 31.20 8.13
C ARG A 223 -2.35 31.79 7.51
N ARG A 224 -1.16 31.43 8.00
CA ARG A 224 0.13 31.93 7.43
C ARG A 224 0.34 31.46 6.01
N TYR A 225 0.00 30.21 5.70
CA TYR A 225 0.06 29.70 4.34
C TYR A 225 -0.85 30.49 3.38
N THR A 226 -2.04 30.90 3.83
CA THR A 226 -2.96 31.72 3.04
C THR A 226 -2.34 33.08 2.73
N ILE A 227 -1.77 33.75 3.74
CA ILE A 227 -1.09 35.05 3.59
C ILE A 227 0.08 34.95 2.61
N GLU A 228 0.97 33.98 2.80
CA GLU A 228 2.14 33.80 1.92
C GLU A 228 1.73 33.43 0.49
N ARG A 229 0.65 32.65 0.33
CA ARG A 229 0.13 32.32 -1.00
C ARG A 229 -0.45 33.53 -1.70
N GLU A 230 -1.17 34.40 -1.00
CA GLU A 230 -1.67 35.67 -1.56
C GLU A 230 -0.52 36.61 -1.93
N ARG A 231 0.53 36.66 -1.12
CA ARG A 231 1.75 37.45 -1.40
C ARG A 231 2.50 36.97 -2.65
N HIS A 232 2.58 35.65 -2.86
CA HIS A 232 3.27 35.02 -3.99
C HIS A 232 2.35 34.67 -5.19
N GLY A 233 1.06 34.99 -5.11
CA GLY A 233 0.06 34.69 -6.14
C GLY A 233 -0.38 33.22 -6.18
N LYS A 234 0.06 32.44 -7.18
CA LYS A 234 -0.47 31.08 -7.41
C LYS A 234 0.28 29.99 -6.64
N ARG A 235 1.59 30.16 -6.42
CA ARG A 235 2.47 29.14 -5.88
C ARG A 235 3.48 29.76 -4.92
N ILE A 236 3.51 29.26 -3.69
CA ILE A 236 4.55 29.59 -2.72
C ILE A 236 5.89 28.94 -3.12
N PRO A 237 7.04 29.55 -2.78
CA PRO A 237 8.36 28.94 -2.98
C PRO A 237 8.46 27.53 -2.36
N ASN A 238 9.30 26.69 -2.95
CA ASN A 238 9.63 25.40 -2.33
C ASN A 238 10.24 25.65 -0.94
N ASN A 239 9.94 24.79 0.03
CA ASN A 239 10.33 24.89 1.44
C ASN A 239 9.64 25.97 2.29
N CYS A 240 9.04 27.01 1.70
CA CYS A 240 8.34 28.06 2.45
C CYS A 240 7.27 27.52 3.42
N LEU A 241 6.53 26.47 3.01
CA LEU A 241 5.56 25.83 3.90
C LEU A 241 6.24 25.10 5.07
N ASN A 242 7.42 24.51 4.88
CA ASN A 242 8.16 23.86 5.96
C ASN A 242 8.63 24.92 6.98
N ASP A 243 9.06 26.08 6.51
CA ASP A 243 9.47 27.21 7.36
C ASP A 243 8.28 27.74 8.17
N ILE A 244 7.10 27.86 7.53
CA ILE A 244 5.85 28.23 8.22
C ILE A 244 5.54 27.20 9.31
N VAL A 245 5.63 25.90 9.01
CA VAL A 245 5.34 24.83 9.98
C VAL A 245 6.33 24.88 11.15
N ALA A 246 7.63 24.99 10.89
CA ALA A 246 8.65 25.09 11.93
C ALA A 246 8.45 26.32 12.82
N THR A 247 8.16 27.47 12.21
CA THR A 247 7.88 28.72 12.93
C THR A 247 6.63 28.60 13.80
N CYS A 248 5.53 28.08 13.27
CA CYS A 248 4.30 27.90 14.04
C CYS A 248 4.48 26.90 15.20
N LYS A 249 5.20 25.80 14.98
CA LYS A 249 5.49 24.83 16.06
C LYS A 249 6.29 25.49 17.19
N LYS A 250 7.33 26.26 16.85
CA LYS A 250 8.17 26.97 17.81
C LYS A 250 7.37 28.00 18.61
N GLU A 251 6.60 28.85 17.93
CA GLU A 251 5.83 29.91 18.59
C GLU A 251 4.72 29.37 19.50
N MET A 252 4.12 28.23 19.14
CA MET A 252 3.07 27.60 19.96
C MET A 252 3.62 26.62 21.01
N GLY A 253 4.94 26.48 21.13
CA GLY A 253 5.56 25.51 22.05
C GLY A 253 5.26 24.05 21.70
N MET A 254 4.92 23.76 20.43
CA MET A 254 4.53 22.45 19.92
C MET A 254 5.64 21.80 19.06
N GLU A 255 6.91 22.05 19.39
CA GLU A 255 8.06 21.48 18.67
C GLU A 255 8.06 19.94 18.71
N HIS A 256 7.55 19.38 19.80
CA HIS A 256 7.39 17.94 20.05
C HIS A 256 6.20 17.31 19.30
N PHE A 257 5.47 18.08 18.48
CA PHE A 257 4.33 17.56 17.71
C PHE A 257 4.80 16.77 16.49
N ASP A 258 4.85 15.45 16.61
CA ASP A 258 5.39 14.50 15.63
C ASP A 258 4.42 14.15 14.47
N LEU A 259 3.79 15.16 13.86
CA LEU A 259 3.05 14.92 12.62
C LEU A 259 4.00 15.06 11.42
N PRO A 260 4.09 14.05 10.52
CA PRO A 260 4.91 14.14 9.32
C PRO A 260 4.54 15.37 8.50
N VAL A 261 5.55 16.09 8.01
CA VAL A 261 5.38 17.34 7.26
C VAL A 261 4.47 17.17 6.05
N ASP A 262 4.54 16.04 5.35
CA ASP A 262 3.65 15.73 4.22
C ASP A 262 2.16 15.66 4.62
N THR A 263 1.88 15.17 5.82
CA THR A 263 0.50 15.10 6.35
C THR A 263 0.00 16.49 6.70
N ILE A 264 0.84 17.32 7.33
CA ILE A 264 0.53 18.74 7.60
C ILE A 264 0.26 19.46 6.28
N ASN A 265 1.13 19.30 5.29
CA ASN A 265 1.02 19.91 3.96
C ASN A 265 -0.31 19.57 3.27
N LYS A 266 -0.70 18.28 3.30
CA LYS A 266 -1.97 17.83 2.73
C LYS A 266 -3.16 18.46 3.45
N ARG A 267 -3.16 18.48 4.79
CA ARG A 267 -4.25 19.05 5.59
C ARG A 267 -4.40 20.57 5.39
N VAL A 268 -3.29 21.30 5.40
CA VAL A 268 -3.25 22.76 5.19
C VAL A 268 -3.79 23.12 3.80
N ARG A 269 -3.41 22.38 2.75
CA ARG A 269 -3.93 22.62 1.39
C ARG A 269 -5.44 22.36 1.30
N VAL A 270 -5.93 21.27 1.89
CA VAL A 270 -7.37 20.96 1.92
C VAL A 270 -8.14 22.08 2.62
N ARG A 271 -7.64 22.57 3.77
CA ARG A 271 -8.27 23.70 4.49
C ARG A 271 -8.24 24.99 3.70
N TYR A 272 -7.11 25.34 3.10
CA TYR A 272 -6.99 26.51 2.24
C TYR A 272 -8.05 26.49 1.11
N HIS A 273 -8.20 25.35 0.42
CA HIS A 273 -9.20 25.21 -0.64
C HIS A 273 -10.63 25.30 -0.09
N ALA A 274 -10.89 24.75 1.09
CA ALA A 274 -12.19 24.88 1.75
C ALA A 274 -12.50 26.34 2.16
N ILE A 275 -11.51 27.10 2.64
CA ILE A 275 -11.64 28.53 2.98
C ILE A 275 -11.92 29.33 1.70
N LYS A 276 -11.13 29.15 0.64
CA LYS A 276 -11.35 29.85 -0.63
C LYS A 276 -12.71 29.53 -1.26
N ALA A 277 -13.14 28.27 -1.23
CA ALA A 277 -14.47 27.89 -1.69
C ALA A 277 -15.61 28.50 -0.85
N LYS A 278 -15.38 28.79 0.43
CA LYS A 278 -16.34 29.53 1.27
C LYS A 278 -16.30 31.03 0.95
N GLU A 279 -15.12 31.63 0.81
CA GLU A 279 -14.96 33.04 0.42
C GLU A 279 -15.60 33.35 -0.93
N GLU A 280 -15.44 32.48 -1.93
CA GLU A 280 -16.09 32.61 -3.24
C GLU A 280 -17.62 32.59 -3.12
N LYS A 281 -18.17 31.79 -2.21
CA LYS A 281 -19.62 31.74 -1.95
C LYS A 281 -20.12 32.99 -1.22
N THR A 282 -19.35 33.51 -0.27
CA THR A 282 -19.74 34.69 0.52
C THR A 282 -19.54 36.00 -0.24
N SER A 283 -18.49 36.10 -1.06
CA SER A 283 -18.18 37.28 -1.90
C SER A 283 -19.03 37.36 -3.18
N GLY A 284 -19.74 36.30 -3.55
CA GLY A 284 -20.74 36.29 -4.63
C GLY A 284 -22.10 36.92 -4.26
N GLY A 285 -22.26 37.44 -3.05
CA GLY A 285 -23.44 38.20 -2.63
C GLY A 285 -23.22 39.69 -2.85
N ILE A 286 -23.98 40.28 -3.79
CA ILE A 286 -23.97 41.70 -4.19
C ILE A 286 -22.96 42.02 -5.31
N ALA A 287 -23.11 41.37 -6.47
CA ALA A 287 -22.60 41.89 -7.74
C ALA A 287 -23.74 41.89 -8.77
N THR A 288 -23.83 42.98 -9.51
CA THR A 288 -24.90 43.35 -10.43
C THR A 288 -25.10 42.30 -11.54
N ALA A 289 -26.37 41.94 -11.76
CA ALA A 289 -26.86 40.86 -12.64
C ALA A 289 -26.43 40.92 -14.13
N ALA A 290 -25.62 41.88 -14.55
CA ALA A 290 -25.19 42.05 -15.94
C ALA A 290 -23.73 41.64 -16.21
N ALA A 291 -22.88 41.51 -15.18
CA ALA A 291 -21.45 41.21 -15.37
C ALA A 291 -21.06 39.73 -15.16
N ASP A 292 -21.92 38.93 -14.53
CA ASP A 292 -21.65 37.51 -14.22
C ASP A 292 -21.83 36.53 -15.40
N PHE A 293 -22.22 37.01 -16.58
CA PHE A 293 -22.41 36.15 -17.76
C PHE A 293 -21.12 35.65 -18.41
N ARG A 294 -19.93 36.09 -17.97
CA ARG A 294 -18.63 35.75 -18.58
C ARG A 294 -17.62 35.10 -17.65
N LYS A 295 -18.01 34.62 -16.47
CA LYS A 295 -17.12 33.74 -15.70
C LYS A 295 -17.18 32.34 -16.28
N GLU A 296 -16.13 32.03 -17.01
CA GLU A 296 -15.72 30.71 -17.48
C GLU A 296 -15.96 29.66 -16.38
N GLY A 297 -16.95 28.79 -16.57
CA GLY A 297 -17.20 27.64 -15.69
C GLY A 297 -18.35 27.75 -14.69
N ASP A 298 -19.52 28.27 -15.09
CA ASP A 298 -20.76 27.98 -14.35
C ASP A 298 -21.02 26.45 -14.36
N PRO A 299 -20.87 25.75 -13.21
CA PRO A 299 -20.99 24.30 -13.15
C PRO A 299 -22.39 23.82 -13.56
N HIS A 300 -23.41 24.69 -13.41
CA HIS A 300 -24.77 24.36 -13.78
C HIS A 300 -24.94 24.29 -15.29
N ARG A 301 -24.35 25.25 -16.02
CA ARG A 301 -24.36 25.26 -17.49
C ARG A 301 -23.55 24.12 -18.09
N GLU A 302 -22.40 23.80 -17.51
CA GLU A 302 -21.63 22.62 -17.93
C GLU A 302 -22.43 21.33 -17.71
N PHE A 303 -23.10 21.19 -16.56
CA PHE A 303 -23.96 20.05 -16.28
C PHE A 303 -25.11 19.93 -17.30
N GLN A 304 -25.80 21.04 -17.60
CA GLN A 304 -26.85 21.08 -18.62
C GLN A 304 -26.33 20.65 -20.00
N LEU A 305 -25.13 21.10 -20.38
CA LEU A 305 -24.48 20.68 -21.63
C LEU A 305 -24.25 19.17 -21.65
N TYR A 306 -23.74 18.58 -20.57
CA TYR A 306 -23.55 17.12 -20.49
C TYR A 306 -24.86 16.33 -20.58
N GLU A 307 -25.93 16.79 -19.92
CA GLU A 307 -27.25 16.13 -20.02
C GLU A 307 -27.83 16.23 -21.43
N GLN A 308 -27.73 17.39 -22.07
CA GLN A 308 -28.27 17.59 -23.43
C GLN A 308 -27.51 16.75 -24.46
N ILE A 309 -26.18 16.71 -24.37
CA ILE A 309 -25.34 15.84 -25.22
C ILE A 309 -25.67 14.37 -24.97
N TYR A 310 -25.85 13.97 -23.71
CA TYR A 310 -26.20 12.59 -23.37
C TYR A 310 -27.56 12.19 -23.94
N ALA A 311 -28.59 13.04 -23.81
CA ALA A 311 -29.92 12.77 -24.33
C ALA A 311 -29.91 12.57 -25.86
N ARG A 312 -29.24 13.48 -26.59
CA ARG A 312 -29.08 13.39 -28.06
C ARG A 312 -28.29 12.16 -28.47
N TYR A 313 -27.14 11.91 -27.83
CA TYR A 313 -26.32 10.73 -28.06
C TYR A 313 -27.10 9.42 -27.83
N SER A 314 -27.89 9.37 -26.76
CA SER A 314 -28.70 8.20 -26.43
C SER A 314 -29.79 7.94 -27.47
N SER A 315 -30.48 9.00 -27.91
CA SER A 315 -31.49 8.93 -28.98
C SER A 315 -30.89 8.43 -30.29
N GLU A 316 -29.82 9.06 -30.78
CA GLU A 316 -29.18 8.68 -32.04
C GLU A 316 -28.63 7.26 -32.01
N LYS A 317 -28.09 6.84 -30.87
CA LYS A 317 -27.56 5.50 -30.72
C LYS A 317 -28.67 4.44 -30.69
N ARG A 318 -29.87 4.77 -30.20
CA ARG A 318 -31.05 3.90 -30.33
C ARG A 318 -31.52 3.81 -31.78
N ASN A 319 -31.57 4.95 -32.47
CA ASN A 319 -31.99 5.01 -33.87
C ASN A 319 -31.05 4.23 -34.81
N HIS A 320 -29.76 4.16 -34.48
CA HIS A 320 -28.76 3.44 -35.27
C HIS A 320 -28.39 2.05 -34.71
N ASN A 321 -29.29 1.38 -33.97
CA ASN A 321 -29.08 0.02 -33.45
C ASN A 321 -27.74 -0.16 -32.71
N GLY A 322 -27.36 0.83 -31.90
CA GLY A 322 -26.12 0.82 -31.11
C GLY A 322 -24.86 1.28 -31.84
N LYS A 323 -24.89 1.44 -33.18
CA LYS A 323 -23.74 1.84 -34.00
C LYS A 323 -23.88 3.29 -34.47
N LEU A 324 -23.25 4.22 -33.75
CA LEU A 324 -23.26 5.63 -34.16
C LEU A 324 -22.36 5.83 -35.41
N PRO A 325 -22.86 6.49 -36.48
CA PRO A 325 -22.05 6.86 -37.64
C PRO A 325 -20.82 7.70 -37.26
N LYS A 326 -19.73 7.57 -38.03
CA LYS A 326 -18.49 8.32 -37.81
C LYS A 326 -18.77 9.82 -37.99
N GLY A 327 -18.40 10.62 -36.99
CA GLY A 327 -18.58 12.09 -36.99
C GLY A 327 -19.90 12.58 -36.39
N LEU A 328 -20.94 11.73 -36.28
CA LEU A 328 -22.22 12.15 -35.71
C LEU A 328 -22.10 12.55 -34.24
N PHE A 329 -21.23 11.89 -33.47
CA PHE A 329 -20.99 12.28 -32.07
C PHE A 329 -20.45 13.72 -31.96
N ASP A 330 -19.59 14.11 -32.90
CA ASP A 330 -19.01 15.46 -32.89
C ASP A 330 -20.05 16.50 -33.26
N GLN A 331 -20.93 16.19 -34.22
CA GLN A 331 -22.07 17.03 -34.56
C GLN A 331 -23.02 17.22 -33.37
N ILE A 332 -23.27 16.17 -32.58
CA ILE A 332 -24.09 16.26 -31.36
C ILE A 332 -23.44 17.20 -30.32
N ILE A 333 -22.13 17.07 -30.11
CA ILE A 333 -21.39 17.90 -29.14
C ILE A 333 -21.41 19.35 -29.59
N GLU A 334 -21.04 19.63 -30.84
CA GLU A 334 -21.00 21.00 -31.36
C GLU A 334 -22.39 21.63 -31.43
N GLY A 335 -23.42 20.86 -31.81
CA GLY A 335 -24.80 21.34 -31.78
C GLY A 335 -25.27 21.76 -30.39
N ALA A 336 -24.98 20.95 -29.36
CA ALA A 336 -25.35 21.28 -27.97
C ALA A 336 -24.53 22.47 -27.42
N LYS A 337 -23.24 22.57 -27.77
CA LYS A 337 -22.40 23.71 -27.40
C LYS A 337 -22.93 25.02 -27.98
N MET A 338 -23.29 25.02 -29.26
CA MET A 338 -23.80 26.22 -29.94
C MET A 338 -25.14 26.67 -29.36
N GLU A 339 -26.04 25.74 -29.04
CA GLU A 339 -27.34 26.06 -28.43
C GLU A 339 -27.23 26.66 -27.03
N LEU A 340 -26.28 26.18 -26.22
CA LEU A 340 -26.05 26.69 -24.87
C LEU A 340 -25.07 27.87 -24.83
N GLY A 341 -24.52 28.29 -25.97
CA GLY A 341 -23.55 29.38 -26.05
C GLY A 341 -22.22 29.07 -25.35
N LEU A 342 -21.76 27.81 -25.42
CA LEU A 342 -20.54 27.31 -24.77
C LEU A 342 -19.55 26.67 -25.78
N PRO A 343 -19.10 27.41 -26.82
CA PRO A 343 -18.24 26.83 -27.87
C PRO A 343 -16.92 26.26 -27.33
N ASP A 344 -16.34 26.93 -26.33
CA ASP A 344 -15.02 26.60 -25.79
C ASP A 344 -15.03 25.51 -24.69
N CYS A 345 -16.22 25.01 -24.30
CA CYS A 345 -16.33 24.01 -23.26
C CYS A 345 -15.75 22.66 -23.69
N LYS A 346 -14.83 22.08 -22.90
CA LYS A 346 -14.23 20.77 -23.18
C LYS A 346 -15.15 19.65 -22.69
N VAL A 347 -15.75 18.92 -23.64
CA VAL A 347 -16.62 17.76 -23.35
C VAL A 347 -15.86 16.45 -23.49
N SER A 348 -15.91 15.60 -22.45
CA SER A 348 -15.31 14.25 -22.49
C SER A 348 -16.24 13.22 -23.15
N ARG A 349 -15.91 12.81 -24.40
CA ARG A 349 -16.62 11.73 -25.12
C ARG A 349 -16.70 10.43 -24.31
N GLN A 350 -15.65 10.12 -23.56
CA GLN A 350 -15.55 8.90 -22.76
C GLN A 350 -16.58 8.89 -21.63
N LYS A 351 -16.82 10.03 -20.96
CA LYS A 351 -17.77 10.15 -19.86
C LYS A 351 -19.21 9.85 -20.33
N ILE A 352 -19.62 10.44 -21.47
CA ILE A 352 -20.93 10.22 -22.09
C ILE A 352 -21.08 8.76 -22.55
N SER A 353 -20.06 8.22 -23.23
CA SER A 353 -20.07 6.83 -23.71
C SER A 353 -20.16 5.81 -22.58
N LEU A 354 -19.46 6.07 -21.46
CA LEU A 354 -19.46 5.21 -20.27
C LEU A 354 -20.82 5.25 -19.56
N ARG A 355 -21.43 6.44 -19.42
CA ARG A 355 -22.79 6.57 -18.87
C ARG A 355 -23.79 5.78 -19.70
N PHE A 356 -23.77 5.94 -21.02
CA PHE A 356 -24.66 5.20 -21.91
C PHE A 356 -24.48 3.68 -21.77
N ALA A 357 -23.23 3.22 -21.70
CA ALA A 357 -22.92 1.81 -21.55
C ALA A 357 -23.43 1.19 -20.24
N ARG A 358 -23.46 2.00 -19.18
CA ARG A 358 -23.98 1.59 -17.87
C ARG A 358 -25.52 1.57 -17.84
N GLU A 359 -26.17 2.50 -18.53
CA GLU A 359 -27.64 2.60 -18.56
C GLU A 359 -28.31 1.72 -19.63
N ASN A 360 -27.59 1.37 -20.70
CA ASN A 360 -28.11 0.59 -21.83
C ASN A 360 -27.13 -0.57 -22.15
N PRO A 361 -26.94 -1.54 -21.24
CA PRO A 361 -25.99 -2.64 -21.42
C PRO A 361 -26.26 -3.47 -22.68
N GLU A 362 -27.53 -3.68 -23.02
CA GLU A 362 -28.01 -4.43 -24.21
C GLU A 362 -27.59 -3.79 -25.55
N MET A 363 -27.48 -2.47 -25.58
CA MET A 363 -27.11 -1.69 -26.78
C MET A 363 -25.59 -1.54 -26.95
N THR A 364 -24.81 -1.93 -25.95
CA THR A 364 -23.36 -1.91 -26.09
C THR A 364 -22.85 -3.18 -26.73
N THR A 365 -22.38 -3.05 -27.97
CA THR A 365 -21.58 -4.05 -28.68
C THR A 365 -20.26 -4.41 -27.97
N LYS A 366 -20.02 -3.87 -26.77
CA LYS A 366 -19.10 -4.44 -25.77
C LYS A 366 -19.66 -5.74 -25.17
N ALA A 367 -20.18 -6.62 -26.02
CA ALA A 367 -20.26 -8.06 -25.77
C ALA A 367 -18.89 -8.66 -25.35
N LYS A 368 -17.77 -7.95 -25.56
CA LYS A 368 -16.46 -8.32 -25.00
C LYS A 368 -16.40 -8.31 -23.46
N ALA A 369 -17.24 -7.55 -22.77
CA ALA A 369 -17.24 -7.54 -21.31
C ALA A 369 -17.84 -8.85 -20.74
N ASN A 370 -18.85 -9.40 -21.42
CA ASN A 370 -19.50 -10.65 -21.06
C ASN A 370 -19.16 -11.81 -22.01
N GLU A 371 -17.99 -11.82 -22.66
CA GLU A 371 -17.43 -13.10 -23.08
C GLU A 371 -17.33 -13.94 -21.80
N SER A 372 -18.03 -15.09 -21.80
CA SER A 372 -17.96 -16.07 -20.71
C SER A 372 -16.50 -16.24 -20.31
N SER A 373 -16.24 -16.38 -19.00
CA SER A 373 -14.89 -16.64 -18.49
C SER A 373 -14.22 -17.80 -19.24
N GLU A 374 -15.02 -18.78 -19.67
CA GLU A 374 -14.59 -19.90 -20.51
C GLU A 374 -14.15 -19.46 -21.92
N HIS A 375 -14.91 -18.61 -22.61
CA HIS A 375 -14.55 -18.13 -23.96
C HIS A 375 -13.28 -17.28 -23.92
N LYS A 376 -13.12 -16.43 -22.88
CA LYS A 376 -11.88 -15.68 -22.62
C LYS A 376 -10.70 -16.64 -22.42
N ARG A 377 -10.89 -17.73 -21.67
CA ARG A 377 -9.87 -18.76 -21.43
C ARG A 377 -9.51 -19.50 -22.72
N LYS A 378 -10.48 -19.97 -23.50
CA LYS A 378 -10.27 -20.63 -24.81
C LYS A 378 -9.52 -19.72 -25.78
N ARG A 379 -9.98 -18.47 -25.95
CA ARG A 379 -9.31 -17.45 -26.77
C ARG A 379 -7.86 -17.27 -26.35
N GLN A 380 -7.62 -17.26 -25.06
CA GLN A 380 -6.28 -17.03 -24.53
C GLN A 380 -5.35 -18.24 -24.71
N THR A 381 -5.83 -19.46 -24.48
CA THR A 381 -5.09 -20.70 -24.75
C THR A 381 -4.71 -20.75 -26.24
N LEU A 382 -5.67 -20.47 -27.12
CA LEU A 382 -5.45 -20.45 -28.57
C LEU A 382 -4.38 -19.41 -28.97
N LEU A 383 -4.49 -18.17 -28.49
CA LEU A 383 -3.51 -17.12 -28.80
C LEU A 383 -2.10 -17.45 -28.30
N ASN A 384 -1.96 -18.02 -27.10
CA ASN A 384 -0.64 -18.40 -26.57
C ASN A 384 -0.03 -19.56 -27.38
N ALA A 385 -0.82 -20.56 -27.76
CA ALA A 385 -0.36 -21.68 -28.57
C ALA A 385 0.09 -21.22 -29.98
N ILE A 386 -0.69 -20.35 -30.63
CA ILE A 386 -0.35 -19.78 -31.95
C ILE A 386 0.96 -18.98 -31.87
N VAL A 387 1.11 -18.11 -30.87
CA VAL A 387 2.33 -17.30 -30.72
C VAL A 387 3.54 -18.20 -30.47
N LYS A 388 3.42 -19.22 -29.61
CA LYS A 388 4.49 -20.18 -29.34
C LYS A 388 4.91 -20.93 -30.60
N ARG A 389 3.96 -21.45 -31.38
CA ARG A 389 4.26 -22.13 -32.65
C ARG A 389 4.92 -21.21 -33.65
N TYR A 390 4.40 -19.99 -33.81
CA TYR A 390 4.96 -19.02 -34.73
C TYR A 390 6.41 -18.67 -34.38
N VAL A 391 6.74 -18.52 -33.10
CA VAL A 391 8.11 -18.23 -32.64
C VAL A 391 9.02 -19.42 -32.93
N ASN A 392 8.59 -20.63 -32.59
CA ASN A 392 9.35 -21.86 -32.89
C ASN A 392 9.59 -22.01 -34.41
N GLU A 393 8.56 -21.76 -35.23
CA GLU A 393 8.67 -21.88 -36.68
C GLU A 393 9.62 -20.84 -37.27
N ARG A 394 9.57 -19.61 -36.72
CA ARG A 394 10.50 -18.54 -37.06
C ARG A 394 11.92 -18.84 -36.63
N GLU A 395 12.14 -19.52 -35.50
CA GLU A 395 13.48 -19.96 -35.10
C GLU A 395 14.04 -21.01 -36.05
N ARG A 396 13.19 -21.92 -36.55
CA ARG A 396 13.57 -22.96 -37.53
C ARG A 396 13.90 -22.42 -38.92
N HIS A 397 13.11 -21.46 -39.41
CA HIS A 397 13.22 -20.93 -40.79
C HIS A 397 13.98 -19.59 -40.87
N GLY A 398 14.43 -19.06 -39.73
CA GLY A 398 15.10 -17.77 -39.65
C GLY A 398 14.16 -16.56 -39.60
N LYS A 399 14.72 -15.35 -39.76
CA LYS A 399 14.02 -14.09 -39.42
C LYS A 399 12.71 -13.85 -40.20
N LYS A 400 12.56 -14.42 -41.40
CA LYS A 400 11.40 -14.25 -42.29
C LYS A 400 10.74 -15.62 -42.55
N LEU A 401 9.46 -15.73 -42.21
CA LEU A 401 8.64 -16.88 -42.57
C LEU A 401 7.99 -16.66 -43.94
N PRO A 402 7.73 -17.72 -44.72
CA PRO A 402 6.95 -17.62 -45.95
C PRO A 402 5.56 -17.01 -45.73
N ASP A 403 5.06 -16.27 -46.72
CA ASP A 403 3.71 -15.72 -46.68
C ASP A 403 2.68 -16.86 -46.59
N GLY A 404 1.68 -16.70 -45.72
CA GLY A 404 0.67 -17.73 -45.45
C GLY A 404 0.99 -18.66 -44.27
N THR A 405 2.25 -18.78 -43.84
CA THR A 405 2.63 -19.67 -42.72
C THR A 405 1.86 -19.37 -41.43
N LEU A 406 1.60 -18.08 -41.15
CA LEU A 406 0.79 -17.69 -40.00
C LEU A 406 -0.65 -18.22 -40.08
N ASN A 407 -1.25 -18.24 -41.27
CA ASN A 407 -2.61 -18.74 -41.46
C ASN A 407 -2.65 -20.24 -41.21
N THR A 408 -1.66 -20.98 -41.74
CA THR A 408 -1.49 -22.41 -41.51
C THR A 408 -1.38 -22.71 -40.02
N ILE A 409 -0.50 -21.99 -39.30
CA ILE A 409 -0.35 -22.15 -37.84
C ILE A 409 -1.67 -21.85 -37.11
N ILE A 410 -2.41 -20.81 -37.50
CA ILE A 410 -3.69 -20.47 -36.88
C ILE A 410 -4.69 -21.62 -37.06
N GLU A 411 -4.87 -22.12 -38.28
CA GLU A 411 -5.86 -23.16 -38.57
C GLU A 411 -5.47 -24.53 -37.99
N GLU A 412 -4.20 -24.90 -38.02
CA GLU A 412 -3.69 -26.10 -37.35
C GLU A 412 -3.91 -26.03 -35.84
N THR A 413 -3.60 -24.89 -35.21
CA THR A 413 -3.77 -24.72 -33.76
C THR A 413 -5.25 -24.69 -33.36
N LYS A 414 -6.12 -24.09 -34.17
CA LYS A 414 -7.58 -24.15 -33.95
C LYS A 414 -8.09 -25.58 -34.01
N THR A 415 -7.65 -26.34 -35.02
CA THR A 415 -8.04 -27.73 -35.23
C THR A 415 -7.58 -28.62 -34.10
N GLU A 416 -6.33 -28.49 -33.67
CA GLU A 416 -5.78 -29.28 -32.57
C GLU A 416 -6.43 -29.00 -31.22
N LEU A 417 -6.76 -27.74 -30.94
CA LEU A 417 -7.43 -27.36 -29.69
C LEU A 417 -8.95 -27.54 -29.74
N GLY A 418 -9.53 -27.84 -30.92
CA GLY A 418 -10.97 -27.89 -31.13
C GLY A 418 -11.68 -26.54 -30.92
N ILE A 419 -10.99 -25.42 -31.21
CA ILE A 419 -11.49 -24.05 -31.00
C ILE A 419 -11.65 -23.36 -32.36
N HIS A 420 -12.76 -23.64 -33.03
CA HIS A 420 -13.03 -23.12 -34.39
C HIS A 420 -13.83 -21.80 -34.40
N ASP A 421 -14.54 -21.51 -33.31
CA ASP A 421 -15.46 -20.38 -33.16
C ASP A 421 -14.75 -19.03 -32.94
N ILE A 422 -13.46 -19.05 -32.58
CA ILE A 422 -12.73 -17.86 -32.18
C ILE A 422 -11.98 -17.26 -33.37
N ASN A 423 -12.38 -16.05 -33.77
CA ASN A 423 -11.64 -15.28 -34.75
C ASN A 423 -10.32 -14.72 -34.15
N VAL A 424 -9.20 -15.01 -34.81
CA VAL A 424 -7.85 -14.58 -34.40
C VAL A 424 -7.27 -13.62 -35.44
N PRO A 425 -7.30 -12.29 -35.19
CA PRO A 425 -6.73 -11.32 -36.12
C PRO A 425 -5.19 -11.42 -36.19
N HIS A 426 -4.62 -11.42 -37.39
CA HIS A 426 -3.16 -11.52 -37.59
C HIS A 426 -2.38 -10.42 -36.87
N ASP A 427 -2.91 -9.20 -36.86
CA ASP A 427 -2.28 -8.06 -36.16
C ASP A 427 -2.17 -8.28 -34.64
N THR A 428 -3.07 -9.08 -34.06
CA THR A 428 -2.99 -9.43 -32.64
C THR A 428 -1.77 -10.31 -32.37
N ILE A 429 -1.51 -11.29 -33.24
CA ILE A 429 -0.35 -12.19 -33.14
C ILE A 429 0.94 -11.43 -33.40
N ARG A 430 1.01 -10.69 -34.53
CA ARG A 430 2.16 -9.86 -34.90
C ARG A 430 2.51 -8.84 -33.81
N GLY A 431 1.51 -8.13 -33.29
CA GLY A 431 1.68 -7.16 -32.22
C GLY A 431 2.17 -7.78 -30.90
N ARG A 432 1.76 -9.02 -30.59
CA ARG A 432 2.29 -9.74 -29.43
C ARG A 432 3.76 -10.11 -29.59
N ILE A 433 4.13 -10.65 -30.74
CA ILE A 433 5.52 -11.02 -31.06
C ILE A 433 6.42 -9.78 -31.03
N ALA A 434 5.98 -8.67 -31.63
CA ALA A 434 6.72 -7.40 -31.62
C ALA A 434 6.99 -6.89 -30.19
N ARG A 435 6.01 -7.02 -29.29
CA ARG A 435 6.15 -6.67 -27.86
C ARG A 435 6.87 -7.73 -27.02
N ARG A 436 7.31 -8.84 -27.61
CA ARG A 436 7.86 -10.02 -26.90
C ARG A 436 6.92 -10.56 -25.81
N SER A 437 5.61 -10.36 -25.96
CA SER A 437 4.59 -10.83 -25.01
C SER A 437 4.10 -12.22 -25.44
N LEU A 438 4.94 -13.22 -25.21
CA LEU A 438 4.72 -14.61 -25.63
C LEU A 438 3.56 -15.27 -24.89
N ASN A 439 3.42 -14.97 -23.60
CA ASN A 439 2.32 -15.42 -22.77
C ASN A 439 1.45 -14.23 -22.38
N VAL A 440 0.15 -14.31 -22.65
CA VAL A 440 -0.80 -13.51 -21.86
C VAL A 440 -1.17 -14.31 -20.64
N MET A 441 -0.75 -13.76 -19.50
CA MET A 441 -1.23 -14.18 -18.20
C MET A 441 -2.73 -13.96 -18.15
N THR A 442 -3.48 -15.05 -18.28
CA THR A 442 -4.81 -15.13 -17.71
C THR A 442 -4.70 -14.79 -16.22
N LEU A 443 -5.60 -13.97 -15.70
CA LEU A 443 -5.88 -13.81 -14.27
C LEU A 443 -6.37 -15.13 -13.59
N GLY A 444 -6.18 -16.31 -14.22
CA GLY A 444 -6.72 -17.59 -13.73
C GLY A 444 -6.28 -18.85 -14.49
N GLY A 445 -5.16 -18.82 -15.23
CA GLY A 445 -4.57 -20.01 -15.85
C GLY A 445 -3.13 -20.11 -15.40
N ASN A 446 -2.73 -21.30 -14.91
CA ASN A 446 -1.49 -21.63 -14.19
C ASN A 446 -0.52 -20.45 -14.14
N ALA A 447 -0.60 -19.71 -13.03
CA ALA A 447 0.33 -18.63 -12.80
C ALA A 447 1.75 -19.16 -12.97
N PRO A 448 2.67 -18.39 -13.57
CA PRO A 448 4.07 -18.80 -13.58
C PRO A 448 4.48 -19.16 -12.15
N TYR A 449 5.14 -20.31 -12.02
CA TYR A 449 5.56 -20.87 -10.73
C TYR A 449 4.40 -21.36 -9.85
N SER A 450 3.29 -21.82 -10.43
CA SER A 450 2.23 -22.46 -9.62
C SER A 450 2.72 -23.71 -8.88
N GLU A 451 3.84 -24.30 -9.32
CA GLU A 451 4.49 -25.43 -8.64
C GLU A 451 4.97 -25.05 -7.23
N ILE A 452 5.34 -23.79 -6.98
CA ILE A 452 5.81 -23.35 -5.66
C ILE A 452 4.67 -22.97 -4.70
N ASP A 453 3.44 -22.80 -5.22
CA ASP A 453 2.31 -22.27 -4.44
C ASP A 453 1.97 -23.19 -3.25
N SER A 454 2.04 -24.53 -3.40
CA SER A 454 1.72 -25.48 -2.32
C SER A 454 2.71 -25.37 -1.14
N THR A 455 4.00 -25.51 -1.43
CA THR A 455 5.08 -25.44 -0.43
C THR A 455 5.09 -24.08 0.27
N LEU A 456 4.83 -23.01 -0.48
CA LEU A 456 4.78 -21.65 0.05
C LEU A 456 3.56 -21.46 0.97
N VAL A 457 2.38 -21.95 0.59
CA VAL A 457 1.17 -21.91 1.44
C VAL A 457 1.39 -22.68 2.74
N ASP A 458 1.99 -23.88 2.68
CA ASP A 458 2.24 -24.69 3.86
C ASP A 458 3.21 -24.01 4.84
N THR A 459 4.26 -23.37 4.30
CA THR A 459 5.23 -22.64 5.11
C THR A 459 4.62 -21.39 5.73
N ILE A 460 3.82 -20.63 4.97
CA ILE A 460 3.12 -19.45 5.48
C ILE A 460 2.10 -19.84 6.55
N ASN A 461 1.31 -20.90 6.33
CA ASN A 461 0.34 -21.38 7.32
C ASN A 461 1.03 -21.84 8.61
N ARG A 462 2.23 -22.43 8.53
CA ARG A 462 3.04 -22.79 9.71
C ARG A 462 3.46 -21.55 10.49
N TRP A 463 3.94 -20.50 9.81
CA TRP A 463 4.32 -19.23 10.46
C TRP A 463 3.12 -18.54 11.09
N LEU A 464 1.99 -18.49 10.37
CA LEU A 464 0.75 -17.92 10.90
C LEU A 464 0.24 -18.69 12.12
N GLY A 465 0.34 -20.03 12.12
CA GLY A 465 0.00 -20.86 13.29
C GLY A 465 0.91 -20.63 14.51
N GLN A 466 2.10 -20.07 14.31
CA GLN A 466 3.03 -19.67 15.38
C GLN A 466 2.85 -18.19 15.79
N GLY A 467 1.85 -17.49 15.25
CA GLY A 467 1.65 -16.06 15.48
C GLY A 467 2.64 -15.16 14.72
N ILE A 468 3.39 -15.70 13.76
CA ILE A 468 4.34 -14.94 12.95
C ILE A 468 3.65 -14.44 11.69
N SER A 469 3.42 -13.13 11.59
CA SER A 469 2.86 -12.51 10.39
C SER A 469 3.90 -12.49 9.25
N VAL A 470 3.49 -12.85 8.04
CA VAL A 470 4.37 -12.83 6.86
C VAL A 470 4.23 -11.51 6.12
N THR A 471 5.29 -10.70 6.09
CA THR A 471 5.32 -9.48 5.28
C THR A 471 5.51 -9.82 3.80
N ARG A 472 5.16 -8.88 2.90
CA ARG A 472 5.39 -9.05 1.45
C ARG A 472 6.85 -9.37 1.11
N VAL A 473 7.81 -8.72 1.77
CA VAL A 473 9.23 -8.89 1.48
C VAL A 473 9.67 -10.31 1.86
N GLN A 474 9.36 -10.74 3.08
CA GLN A 474 9.63 -12.11 3.54
C GLN A 474 8.96 -13.17 2.66
N GLY A 475 7.71 -12.91 2.25
CA GLY A 475 6.96 -13.79 1.36
C GLY A 475 7.62 -13.96 -0.01
N LEU A 476 8.17 -12.87 -0.57
CA LEU A 476 8.90 -12.89 -1.84
C LEU A 476 10.27 -13.55 -1.72
N GLU A 477 11.01 -13.29 -0.65
CA GLU A 477 12.29 -13.96 -0.37
C GLU A 477 12.10 -15.47 -0.23
N LEU A 478 11.10 -15.89 0.54
CA LEU A 478 10.74 -17.30 0.72
C LEU A 478 10.31 -17.93 -0.62
N ALA A 479 9.48 -17.26 -1.41
CA ALA A 479 9.04 -17.75 -2.72
C ALA A 479 10.22 -17.93 -3.69
N ASN A 480 11.14 -16.95 -3.76
CA ASN A 480 12.34 -17.03 -4.59
C ASN A 480 13.29 -18.13 -4.11
N SER A 481 13.42 -18.32 -2.79
CA SER A 481 14.23 -19.41 -2.21
C SER A 481 13.66 -20.79 -2.59
N ILE A 482 12.35 -21.00 -2.46
CA ILE A 482 11.68 -22.25 -2.87
C ILE A 482 11.84 -22.47 -4.38
N ARG A 483 11.65 -21.42 -5.20
CA ARG A 483 11.84 -21.48 -6.66
C ARG A 483 13.26 -21.94 -7.02
N LYS A 484 14.28 -21.37 -6.36
CA LYS A 484 15.69 -21.71 -6.57
C LYS A 484 15.98 -23.15 -6.14
N GLY A 485 15.45 -23.58 -4.98
CA GLY A 485 15.61 -24.94 -4.48
C GLY A 485 14.97 -26.01 -5.36
N LEU A 486 13.92 -25.67 -6.11
CA LEU A 486 13.25 -26.58 -7.06
C LEU A 486 13.86 -26.58 -8.46
N GLY A 487 14.93 -25.81 -8.70
CA GLY A 487 15.54 -25.72 -10.03
C GLY A 487 14.61 -25.12 -11.09
N LEU A 488 13.63 -24.30 -10.69
CA LEU A 488 12.68 -23.67 -11.62
C LEU A 488 13.24 -22.39 -12.28
N GLY A 489 14.54 -22.13 -12.14
CA GLY A 489 15.27 -21.16 -12.96
C GLY A 489 15.92 -21.90 -14.11
N ASN A 490 15.70 -21.46 -15.35
CA ASN A 490 16.50 -21.96 -16.47
C ASN A 490 17.94 -21.47 -16.26
N ASP A 491 18.94 -22.26 -16.66
CA ASP A 491 20.39 -22.00 -16.51
C ASP A 491 20.91 -20.72 -17.24
N GLY A 492 20.03 -19.86 -17.74
CA GLY A 492 20.34 -18.53 -18.28
C GLY A 492 19.35 -17.45 -17.87
N ASP A 493 18.48 -17.73 -16.89
CA ASP A 493 17.36 -16.87 -16.47
C ASP A 493 17.38 -16.65 -14.93
N ASP A 494 18.59 -16.58 -14.38
CA ASP A 494 18.86 -16.27 -12.97
C ASP A 494 18.28 -14.91 -12.53
N ASP A 495 17.96 -14.05 -13.48
CA ASP A 495 17.41 -12.71 -13.25
C ASP A 495 15.90 -12.67 -13.03
N ILE A 496 15.15 -13.77 -13.22
CA ILE A 496 13.70 -13.74 -12.97
C ILE A 496 13.41 -13.80 -11.46
N VAL A 497 13.44 -12.63 -10.83
CA VAL A 497 13.02 -12.43 -9.46
C VAL A 497 11.49 -12.29 -9.41
N LEU A 498 10.83 -13.10 -8.57
CA LEU A 498 9.41 -12.95 -8.30
C LEU A 498 9.15 -11.56 -7.72
N ASP A 499 8.22 -10.82 -8.34
CA ASP A 499 7.98 -9.43 -8.02
C ASP A 499 6.71 -9.23 -7.16
N SER A 500 6.48 -7.97 -6.76
CA SER A 500 5.28 -7.59 -6.00
C SER A 500 3.97 -7.91 -6.71
N LYS A 501 3.96 -7.98 -8.04
CA LYS A 501 2.77 -8.30 -8.82
C LYS A 501 2.46 -9.79 -8.73
N TRP A 502 3.48 -10.64 -8.80
CA TRP A 502 3.34 -12.07 -8.56
C TRP A 502 2.82 -12.35 -7.15
N TRP A 503 3.37 -11.69 -6.12
CA TRP A 503 2.94 -11.86 -4.73
C TRP A 503 1.45 -11.55 -4.52
N ARG A 504 0.96 -10.44 -5.09
CA ARG A 504 -0.46 -10.09 -5.01
C ARG A 504 -1.33 -11.18 -5.63
N ASN A 505 -0.94 -11.68 -6.80
CA ASN A 505 -1.66 -12.74 -7.47
C ASN A 505 -1.58 -14.05 -6.68
N PHE A 506 -0.45 -14.36 -6.02
CA PHE A 506 -0.30 -15.53 -5.17
C PHE A 506 -1.30 -15.51 -4.01
N LEU A 507 -1.41 -14.37 -3.30
CA LEU A 507 -2.37 -14.20 -2.21
C LEU A 507 -3.81 -14.32 -2.69
N GLU A 508 -4.13 -13.75 -3.86
CA GLU A 508 -5.47 -13.82 -4.43
C GLU A 508 -5.86 -15.26 -4.80
N ARG A 509 -4.95 -16.01 -5.45
CA ARG A 509 -5.16 -17.42 -5.83
C ARG A 509 -5.28 -18.35 -4.63
N ASN A 510 -4.55 -18.08 -3.55
CA ASN A 510 -4.46 -18.96 -2.39
C ASN A 510 -5.22 -18.44 -1.16
N LYS A 511 -6.06 -17.40 -1.32
CA LYS A 511 -6.82 -16.78 -0.23
C LYS A 511 -7.65 -17.78 0.59
N THR A 512 -8.20 -18.82 -0.05
CA THR A 512 -9.00 -19.85 0.62
C THR A 512 -8.16 -20.92 1.32
N LYS A 513 -6.88 -21.04 0.99
CA LYS A 513 -5.94 -22.02 1.58
C LYS A 513 -5.11 -21.42 2.71
N LEU A 514 -4.94 -20.10 2.72
CA LEU A 514 -4.25 -19.37 3.79
C LEU A 514 -5.18 -19.29 5.01
N LYS A 515 -4.79 -19.96 6.09
CA LYS A 515 -5.48 -19.88 7.38
C LYS A 515 -5.05 -18.57 8.04
N CYS A 516 -5.81 -17.50 7.84
CA CYS A 516 -5.68 -16.35 8.73
C CYS A 516 -5.96 -16.84 10.14
N ALA A 517 -5.09 -16.50 11.10
CA ALA A 517 -5.38 -16.70 12.52
C ALA A 517 -6.70 -15.97 12.79
N THR A 518 -7.78 -16.74 12.88
CA THR A 518 -9.04 -16.26 13.44
C THR A 518 -8.77 -16.14 14.93
N ASP A 519 -8.62 -14.89 15.37
CA ASP A 519 -8.55 -14.50 16.79
C ASP A 519 -9.65 -15.17 17.62
#